data_AF-A0A5D2BHI9-F1
#
_entry.id   AF-A0A5D2BHI9-F1
#
_cell.length_a   1.000
_cell.length_b   1.000
_cell.length_c   1.000
_cell.angle_alpha   90.00
_cell.angle_beta   90.00
_cell.angle_gamma   90.00
#
_symmetry.space_group_name_H-M   'P 1'
#
loop_
_entity.id
_entity.type
_entity.pdbx_description
1 polymer ?
#
loop_
_entity_poly.entity_id
_entity_poly.type
_entity_poly.pdbx_seq_one_letter_code
_entity_poly.pdbx_strand_id
1 'polypeptide(L)'
;MKGISYRGNRICFGRYALQALEPAWITSRQIEAGHSAMTQNVRRGGKIWVRIFPDKTVTVRPTETRMGSGKGSTEYWVVVVKPGRILYEMSGVA
;
A
#
# COMPACT_ATOMS: atom_id res chain seq x y z
N MET A 1 -13.45 3.46 -5.47
CA MET A 1 -13.02 2.26 -6.22
C MET A 1 -14.12 1.23 -6.08
N LYS A 2 -14.65 0.66 -7.17
CA LYS A 2 -15.76 -0.30 -7.08
C LYS A 2 -15.26 -1.73 -7.28
N GLY A 3 -15.92 -2.67 -6.59
CA GLY A 3 -15.68 -4.11 -6.68
C GLY A 3 -14.55 -4.63 -5.80
N ILE A 4 -14.42 -5.97 -5.78
CA ILE A 4 -13.42 -6.72 -5.01
C ILE A 4 -12.12 -6.94 -5.80
N SER A 5 -11.04 -7.23 -5.09
CA SER A 5 -9.76 -7.60 -5.68
C SER A 5 -9.78 -9.05 -6.15
N TYR A 6 -9.54 -9.27 -7.45
CA TYR A 6 -9.39 -10.60 -8.04
C TYR A 6 -7.94 -11.09 -8.05
N ARG A 7 -6.96 -10.20 -7.88
CA ARG A 7 -5.52 -10.52 -7.91
C ARG A 7 -4.86 -10.19 -6.57
N GLY A 8 -3.86 -10.99 -6.18
CA GLY A 8 -3.15 -10.85 -4.90
C GLY A 8 -4.08 -10.77 -3.69
N ASN A 9 -5.13 -11.59 -3.72
CA ASN A 9 -6.08 -11.83 -2.65
C ASN A 9 -5.83 -13.19 -1.96
N ARG A 10 -4.74 -13.88 -2.33
CA ARG A 10 -4.29 -15.15 -1.77
C ARG A 10 -2.89 -15.00 -1.21
N ILE A 11 -2.63 -15.69 -0.11
CA ILE A 11 -1.31 -15.77 0.51
C ILE A 11 -0.40 -16.56 -0.43
N CYS A 12 0.84 -16.10 -0.68
CA CYS A 12 1.79 -16.85 -1.51
C CYS A 12 3.09 -17.22 -0.81
N PHE A 13 3.49 -16.48 0.23
CA PHE A 13 4.77 -16.66 0.92
C PHE A 13 4.58 -16.92 2.41
N GLY A 14 3.72 -16.12 3.04
CA GLY A 14 3.48 -16.18 4.48
C GLY A 14 2.58 -17.32 4.93
N ARG A 15 2.38 -17.40 6.25
CA ARG A 15 1.27 -18.16 6.86
C ARG A 15 0.08 -17.25 7.17
N TYR A 16 0.37 -15.99 7.51
CA TYR A 16 -0.62 -14.97 7.82
C TYR A 16 -0.53 -13.80 6.85
N ALA A 17 -1.62 -13.07 6.68
CA ALA A 17 -1.70 -11.95 5.77
C ALA A 17 -2.61 -10.84 6.31
N LEU A 18 -2.25 -9.59 6.03
CA LEU A 18 -3.09 -8.43 6.28
C LEU A 18 -3.88 -8.12 5.01
N GLN A 19 -5.20 -8.31 5.06
CA GLN A 19 -6.10 -8.05 3.94
C GLN A 19 -6.82 -6.70 4.12
N ALA A 20 -6.93 -5.93 3.05
CA ALA A 20 -7.74 -4.71 3.02
C ALA A 20 -9.23 -5.07 3.00
N LEU A 21 -9.99 -4.53 3.95
CA LEU A 21 -11.45 -4.69 4.00
C LEU A 21 -12.16 -3.61 3.16
N GLU A 22 -11.52 -2.47 2.97
CA GLU A 22 -12.09 -1.29 2.33
C GLU A 22 -11.20 -0.78 1.19
N PRO A 23 -11.77 -0.05 0.20
CA PRO A 23 -10.98 0.56 -0.85
C PRO A 23 -10.22 1.77 -0.31
N ALA A 24 -8.91 1.84 -0.60
CA ALA A 24 -8.08 2.95 -0.16
C ALA A 24 -7.00 3.31 -1.19
N TRP A 25 -6.51 4.55 -1.12
CA TRP A 25 -5.23 4.92 -1.74
C TRP A 25 -4.19 4.92 -0.64
N ILE A 26 -3.16 4.11 -0.80
CA ILE A 26 -2.09 3.98 0.19
C ILE A 26 -0.82 4.57 -0.41
N THR A 27 -0.22 5.53 0.28
CA THR A 27 1.02 6.19 -0.12
C THR A 27 2.23 5.30 0.16
N SER A 28 3.35 5.56 -0.52
CA SER A 28 4.63 4.90 -0.23
C SER A 28 5.04 5.02 1.25
N ARG A 29 4.83 6.19 1.86
CA ARG A 29 5.13 6.45 3.27
C ARG A 29 4.30 5.57 4.23
N GLN A 30 3.02 5.37 3.93
CA GLN A 30 2.15 4.49 4.72
C GLN A 30 2.53 3.02 4.57
N ILE A 31 2.99 2.61 3.37
CA ILE A 31 3.51 1.25 3.16
C ILE A 31 4.75 1.03 4.04
N GLU A 32 5.69 1.97 4.01
CA GLU A 32 6.90 1.85 4.82
C GLU A 32 6.61 1.92 6.32
N ALA A 33 5.72 2.82 6.75
CA ALA A 33 5.31 2.91 8.15
C ALA A 33 4.69 1.59 8.65
N GLY A 34 3.83 0.96 7.84
CA GLY A 34 3.26 -0.35 8.16
C GLY A 34 4.33 -1.45 8.25
N HIS A 35 5.25 -1.49 7.30
CA HIS A 35 6.35 -2.45 7.28
C HIS A 35 7.28 -2.29 8.49
N SER A 36 7.68 -1.05 8.81
CA SER A 36 8.50 -0.72 9.97
C SER A 36 7.82 -1.10 11.29
N ALA A 37 6.53 -0.77 11.44
CA ALA A 37 5.74 -1.13 12.61
C ALA A 37 5.66 -2.66 12.80
N MET A 38 5.40 -3.43 11.73
CA MET A 38 5.38 -4.90 11.83
C MET A 38 6.75 -5.44 12.23
N THR A 39 7.82 -4.94 11.60
CA THR A 39 9.20 -5.38 11.87
C THR A 39 9.58 -5.13 13.33
N GLN A 40 9.20 -3.97 13.88
CA GLN A 40 9.45 -3.63 15.28
C GLN A 40 8.71 -4.57 16.25
N ASN A 41 7.47 -4.95 15.95
CA ASN A 41 6.66 -5.82 16.80
C ASN A 41 7.10 -7.29 16.74
N VAL A 42 7.50 -7.77 15.56
CA VAL A 42 7.91 -9.17 15.31
C VAL A 42 9.32 -9.48 15.83
N ARG A 43 10.13 -8.44 16.10
CA ARG A 43 11.54 -8.59 16.52
C ARG A 43 12.31 -9.47 15.53
N ARG A 44 13.32 -10.23 15.98
CA ARG A 44 14.24 -11.00 15.10
C ARG A 44 13.66 -12.31 14.55
N GLY A 45 12.43 -12.70 14.90
CA GLY A 45 11.92 -14.05 14.67
C GLY A 45 11.14 -14.27 13.37
N GLY A 46 10.48 -13.25 12.84
CA GLY A 46 9.55 -13.41 11.72
C GLY A 46 10.00 -12.78 10.41
N LYS A 47 9.50 -13.34 9.31
CA LYS A 47 9.66 -12.82 7.95
C LYS A 47 8.40 -12.07 7.56
N ILE A 48 8.57 -10.88 6.99
CA ILE A 48 7.49 -10.02 6.52
C ILE A 48 7.70 -9.78 5.02
N TRP A 49 6.61 -9.82 4.25
CA TRP A 49 6.61 -9.47 2.83
C TRP A 49 5.62 -8.36 2.57
N VAL A 50 6.06 -7.32 1.85
CA VAL A 50 5.17 -6.28 1.32
C VAL A 50 4.61 -6.78 -0.01
N ARG A 51 3.28 -6.85 -0.16
CA ARG A 51 2.60 -7.42 -1.33
C ARG A 51 2.12 -6.37 -2.34
N ILE A 52 2.28 -5.10 -2.00
CA ILE A 52 1.80 -3.96 -2.78
C ILE A 52 2.96 -3.01 -3.11
N PHE A 53 2.88 -2.33 -4.25
CA PHE A 53 3.88 -1.38 -4.70
C PHE A 53 3.17 -0.10 -5.18
N PRO A 54 3.65 1.10 -4.83
CA PRO A 54 3.02 2.35 -5.24
C PRO A 54 3.42 2.69 -6.68
N ASP A 55 2.61 2.24 -7.63
CA ASP A 55 2.82 2.39 -9.08
C ASP A 55 2.11 3.61 -9.68
N LYS A 56 1.07 4.12 -9.03
CA LYS A 56 0.27 5.23 -9.56
C LYS A 56 0.82 6.58 -9.11
N THR A 57 1.13 7.45 -10.07
CA THR A 57 1.51 8.85 -9.82
C THR A 57 0.31 9.71 -9.46
N VAL A 58 0.50 10.59 -8.48
CA VAL A 58 -0.43 11.66 -8.12
C VAL A 58 0.23 13.00 -8.38
N THR A 59 -0.40 13.80 -9.23
CA THR A 59 0.08 15.14 -9.57
C THR A 59 -0.64 16.19 -8.76
N VAL A 60 0.09 17.17 -8.25
CA VAL A 60 -0.45 18.30 -7.49
C VAL A 60 0.01 19.59 -8.14
N ARG A 61 -0.85 20.61 -8.12
CA ARG A 61 -0.46 21.97 -8.46
C ARG A 61 -0.25 22.77 -7.20
N PRO A 62 0.72 23.71 -7.18
CA PRO A 62 0.89 24.61 -6.05
C PRO A 62 -0.39 25.42 -5.80
N THR A 63 -0.70 25.61 -4.52
CA THR A 63 -1.91 26.32 -4.06
C THR A 63 -1.97 27.78 -4.55
N GLU A 64 -0.80 28.37 -4.85
CA GLU A 64 -0.66 29.75 -5.28
C GLU A 64 -1.03 29.97 -6.77
N THR A 65 -1.30 28.90 -7.52
CA THR A 65 -1.59 28.99 -8.96
C THR A 65 -3.08 29.02 -9.26
N ARG A 66 -3.48 29.80 -10.28
CA ARG A 66 -4.85 29.80 -10.79
C ARG A 66 -5.14 28.55 -11.63
N MET A 67 -6.42 28.26 -11.85
CA MET A 67 -6.87 27.19 -12.75
C MET A 67 -6.44 27.48 -14.22
N GLY A 68 -6.16 26.43 -15.01
CA GLY A 68 -5.66 26.54 -16.40
C GLY A 68 -4.14 26.28 -16.52
N SER A 69 -3.55 26.20 -17.72
CA SER A 69 -2.09 25.98 -17.92
C SER A 69 -1.54 24.54 -17.73
N GLY A 70 -2.37 23.49 -17.87
CA GLY A 70 -1.88 22.10 -17.98
C GLY A 70 -1.69 21.32 -16.66
N LYS A 71 -1.25 20.06 -16.70
CA LYS A 71 -1.19 19.23 -15.48
C LYS A 71 -0.03 19.65 -14.56
N GLY A 72 -0.22 19.53 -13.24
CA GLY A 72 0.84 19.78 -12.26
C GLY A 72 1.94 18.71 -12.27
N SER A 73 3.01 18.93 -11.51
CA SER A 73 4.09 17.96 -11.33
C SER A 73 3.63 16.75 -10.51
N THR A 74 4.30 15.61 -10.72
CA THR A 74 4.12 14.42 -9.88
C THR A 74 4.68 14.69 -8.48
N GLU A 75 3.83 14.59 -7.46
CA GLU A 75 4.19 14.89 -6.07
C GLU A 75 4.48 13.61 -5.28
N TYR A 76 3.64 12.60 -5.43
CA TYR A 76 3.79 11.33 -4.72
C TYR A 76 3.17 10.16 -5.48
N TRP A 77 3.51 8.95 -5.02
CA TRP A 77 3.03 7.69 -5.58
C TRP A 77 2.12 7.00 -4.59
N VAL A 78 1.06 6.41 -5.13
CA VAL A 78 0.07 5.65 -4.37
C VAL A 78 -0.13 4.29 -5.01
N VAL A 79 -0.54 3.33 -4.19
CA VAL A 79 -1.18 2.11 -4.67
C VAL A 79 -2.69 2.22 -4.47
N VAL A 80 -3.41 1.77 -5.48
CA VAL A 80 -4.86 1.77 -5.54
C VAL A 80 -5.36 0.40 -5.05
N VAL A 81 -5.86 0.35 -3.82
CA VAL A 81 -6.25 -0.89 -3.15
C VAL A 81 -7.76 -1.10 -3.20
N LYS A 82 -8.18 -2.31 -3.57
CA LYS A 82 -9.57 -2.78 -3.50
C LYS A 82 -9.75 -3.70 -2.28
N PRO A 83 -10.99 -3.80 -1.75
CA PRO A 83 -11.34 -4.83 -0.77
C PRO A 83 -10.89 -6.22 -1.21
N GLY A 84 -10.35 -7.00 -0.28
CA GLY A 84 -9.85 -8.35 -0.51
C GLY A 84 -8.38 -8.44 -0.94
N ARG A 85 -7.71 -7.31 -1.22
CA ARG A 85 -6.28 -7.28 -1.58
C ARG A 85 -5.42 -7.52 -0.34
N ILE A 86 -4.42 -8.38 -0.45
CA ILE A 86 -3.41 -8.58 0.60
C ILE A 86 -2.35 -7.48 0.50
N LEU A 87 -2.09 -6.82 1.63
CA LEU A 87 -1.14 -5.73 1.78
C LEU A 87 0.24 -6.25 2.24
N TYR A 88 0.22 -7.12 3.25
CA TYR A 88 1.42 -7.72 3.83
C TYR A 88 1.21 -9.20 4.11
N GLU A 89 2.29 -9.96 4.11
CA GLU A 89 2.34 -11.33 4.57
C GLU A 89 3.39 -11.52 5.64
N MET A 90 3.18 -12.53 6.48
CA MET A 90 4.04 -12.81 7.61
C MET A 90 4.17 -14.31 7.87
N SER A 91 5.36 -14.75 8.28
CA SER A 91 5.66 -16.14 8.66
C SER A 91 6.73 -16.18 9.75
N GLY A 92 6.87 -17.31 10.43
CA GLY A 92 7.88 -17.49 11.48
C GLY A 92 7.60 -16.72 12.77
N VAL A 93 6.34 -16.34 13.03
CA VAL A 93 5.93 -15.70 14.28
C VAL A 93 5.36 -16.77 15.21
N ALA A 94 5.96 -16.89 16.40
CA ALA A 94 5.57 -17.77 17.49
C ALA A 94 4.92 -16.95 18.61
#